data_AF-A0A1Q7YBC8-F1
#
_entry.id   AF-A0A1Q7YBC8-F1
#
_cell.length_a   1.000
_cell.length_b   1.000
_cell.length_c   1.000
_cell.angle_alpha   90.00
_cell.angle_beta   90.00
_cell.angle_gamma   90.00
#
_symmetry.space_group_name_H-M   'P 1'
#
loop_
_entity.id
_entity.type
_entity.pdbx_description
1 polymer ?
#
loop_
_entity_poly.entity_id
_entity_poly.type
_entity_poly.pdbx_seq_one_letter_code
_entity_poly.pdbx_strand_id
1 'polypeptide(L)'
;MPKRPKISSQDKSYRKFLRDFSTEDLLLFGAGLVLAVMVRVSLFNFQSGDYVSHMTHWYDFIVSHGSFRALGYNFSNYTPPYLYLLALATNLPVQKLYAIKILSIIFDFPLAVFVALVVRLKYEDKLVWASAFFVTLFAPTVIFNSALWGQTDAIYTMLLLGSIYFLLKERPFASILFLSIAFSFKLQTIFLLPVFFSLTWRKRIHPKMFLLIPAVYILMILPAWMAGRPLGELLVIYMHQGDVNYQALTLNAPNFYQWLPDSSELFGKFALFFGCAMIYLFCLLAIKSEEVLTDELIIKLSLVSLILVPFFLPSMHERYFFPADVFAIVYAFYFPRYFFVPLAVILSSLLSYFPFLFGQPVIELPKVAILMGIVLTFVVTDLIRTLYPASTTEEHL
;
A
#
# COMPACT_ATOMS: atom_id res chain seq x y z
N MET A 1 -37.27 -7.37 0.91
CA MET A 1 -36.03 -7.39 0.11
C MET A 1 -36.37 -7.12 -1.35
N PRO A 2 -36.09 -5.95 -1.92
CA PRO A 2 -36.14 -5.79 -3.36
C PRO A 2 -34.91 -6.48 -3.98
N LYS A 3 -35.16 -7.42 -4.90
CA LYS A 3 -34.15 -8.13 -5.67
C LYS A 3 -33.42 -7.13 -6.57
N ARG A 4 -32.12 -6.92 -6.36
CA ARG A 4 -31.24 -6.28 -7.34
C ARG A 4 -31.11 -7.19 -8.57
N PRO A 5 -30.98 -6.63 -9.78
CA PRO A 5 -30.90 -7.41 -11.01
C PRO A 5 -29.68 -8.34 -10.98
N LYS A 6 -29.91 -9.61 -11.33
CA LYS A 6 -28.87 -10.63 -11.50
C LYS A 6 -27.90 -10.17 -12.58
N ILE A 7 -26.65 -9.96 -12.21
CA ILE A 7 -25.54 -9.87 -13.17
C ILE A 7 -25.39 -11.26 -13.79
N SER A 8 -25.79 -11.39 -15.05
CA SER A 8 -25.69 -12.64 -15.81
C SER A 8 -24.24 -13.03 -16.03
N SER A 9 -23.96 -14.32 -15.84
CA SER A 9 -22.67 -14.97 -16.00
C SER A 9 -22.21 -15.12 -17.46
N GLN A 10 -20.89 -15.00 -17.62
CA GLN A 10 -19.99 -15.76 -18.52
C GLN A 10 -19.67 -15.26 -19.95
N ASP A 11 -18.34 -15.08 -20.13
CA ASP A 11 -17.52 -15.57 -21.25
C ASP A 11 -17.52 -14.91 -22.62
N LYS A 12 -17.64 -13.58 -22.69
CA LYS A 12 -17.20 -12.79 -23.87
C LYS A 12 -16.35 -11.54 -23.55
N SER A 13 -15.89 -11.39 -22.31
CA SER A 13 -15.40 -10.09 -21.79
C SER A 13 -14.02 -9.66 -22.33
N TYR A 14 -13.09 -10.59 -22.55
CA TYR A 14 -11.72 -10.19 -22.93
C TYR A 14 -11.61 -9.63 -24.36
N ARG A 15 -12.39 -10.16 -25.32
CA ARG A 15 -12.42 -9.64 -26.70
C ARG A 15 -13.11 -8.27 -26.83
N LYS A 16 -13.75 -7.77 -25.77
CA LYS A 16 -14.34 -6.42 -25.73
C LYS A 16 -13.34 -5.35 -25.27
N PHE A 17 -12.23 -5.74 -24.65
CA PHE A 17 -11.23 -4.82 -24.08
C PHE A 17 -10.58 -3.90 -25.13
N LEU A 18 -10.34 -4.40 -26.35
CA LEU A 18 -9.70 -3.65 -27.44
C LEU A 18 -10.69 -3.07 -28.47
N ARG A 19 -11.98 -3.41 -28.37
CA ARG A 19 -12.95 -3.13 -29.45
C ARG A 19 -13.59 -1.75 -29.37
N ASP A 20 -13.46 -1.08 -28.23
CA ASP A 20 -14.07 0.23 -27.95
C ASP A 20 -13.04 1.38 -27.97
N PHE A 21 -11.76 1.11 -28.26
CA PHE A 21 -10.73 2.15 -28.38
C PHE A 21 -10.63 2.63 -29.83
N SER A 22 -10.68 3.95 -30.03
CA SER A 22 -10.27 4.52 -31.32
C SER A 22 -8.77 4.28 -31.53
N THR A 23 -8.29 4.34 -32.76
CA THR A 23 -6.86 4.29 -33.04
C THR A 23 -6.11 5.40 -32.29
N GLU A 24 -6.71 6.59 -32.17
CA GLU A 24 -6.16 7.71 -31.41
C GLU A 24 -6.04 7.39 -29.92
N ASP A 25 -7.07 6.77 -29.31
CA ASP A 25 -7.04 6.36 -27.91
C ASP A 25 -5.90 5.36 -27.65
N LEU A 26 -5.69 4.40 -28.56
CA LEU A 26 -4.60 3.42 -28.47
C LEU A 26 -3.22 4.07 -28.61
N LEU A 27 -3.08 5.05 -29.51
CA LEU A 27 -1.83 5.79 -29.68
C LEU A 27 -1.51 6.63 -28.45
N LEU A 28 -2.48 7.33 -27.87
CA LEU A 28 -2.30 8.11 -26.65
C LEU A 28 -1.96 7.21 -25.46
N PHE A 29 -2.66 6.08 -25.31
CA PHE A 29 -2.36 5.10 -24.26
C PHE A 29 -0.95 4.52 -24.41
N GLY A 30 -0.57 4.16 -25.65
CA GLY A 30 0.77 3.68 -25.97
C GLY A 30 1.85 4.71 -25.68
N ALA A 31 1.64 5.97 -26.08
CA ALA A 31 2.54 7.08 -25.79
C ALA A 31 2.70 7.32 -24.28
N GLY A 32 1.59 7.25 -23.52
CA GLY A 32 1.61 7.35 -22.07
C GLY A 32 2.43 6.24 -21.39
N LEU A 33 2.31 5.00 -21.88
CA LEU A 33 3.12 3.87 -21.39
C LEU A 33 4.62 4.06 -21.70
N VAL A 34 4.94 4.47 -22.93
CA VAL A 34 6.33 4.76 -23.32
C VAL A 34 6.91 5.86 -22.43
N LEU A 35 6.17 6.95 -22.21
CA LEU A 35 6.61 8.04 -21.34
C LEU A 35 6.78 7.57 -19.90
N ALA A 36 5.86 6.77 -19.36
CA ALA A 36 5.96 6.22 -18.01
C ALA A 36 7.22 5.35 -17.81
N VAL A 37 7.61 4.58 -18.84
CA VAL A 37 8.86 3.80 -18.84
C VAL A 37 10.07 4.72 -18.98
N MET A 38 10.05 5.68 -19.91
CA MET A 38 11.18 6.62 -20.13
C MET A 38 11.53 7.41 -18.87
N VAL A 39 10.52 7.95 -18.16
CA VAL A 39 10.72 8.68 -16.91
C VAL A 39 11.42 7.79 -15.88
N ARG A 40 10.99 6.53 -15.72
CA ARG A 40 11.61 5.59 -14.78
C ARG A 40 13.04 5.25 -15.18
N VAL A 41 13.28 4.93 -16.46
CA VAL A 41 14.62 4.61 -16.99
C VAL A 41 15.60 5.77 -16.77
N SER A 42 15.14 7.02 -16.87
CA SER A 42 16.00 8.19 -16.62
C SER A 42 16.59 8.25 -15.20
N LEU A 43 15.99 7.54 -14.24
CA LEU A 43 16.40 7.52 -12.83
C LEU A 43 17.23 6.30 -12.44
N PHE A 44 17.53 5.39 -13.37
CA PHE A 44 18.15 4.09 -13.07
C PHE A 44 19.53 4.21 -12.43
N ASN A 45 20.31 5.23 -12.81
CA ASN A 45 21.69 5.39 -12.34
C ASN A 45 21.81 5.84 -10.88
N PHE A 46 20.73 6.33 -10.27
CA PHE A 46 20.74 6.73 -8.88
C PHE A 46 20.92 5.51 -7.96
N GLN A 47 21.88 5.58 -7.03
CA GLN A 47 22.11 4.54 -6.02
C GLN A 47 21.63 5.05 -4.67
N SER A 48 20.54 4.47 -4.16
CA SER A 48 19.99 4.82 -2.85
C SER A 48 20.83 4.24 -1.71
N GLY A 49 20.68 4.81 -0.51
CA GLY A 49 21.29 4.25 0.70
C GLY A 49 20.95 2.78 0.90
N ASP A 50 19.69 2.38 0.70
CA ASP A 50 19.23 0.99 0.77
C ASP A 50 19.90 0.07 -0.26
N TYR A 51 20.11 0.57 -1.49
CA TYR A 51 20.81 -0.21 -2.51
C TYR A 51 22.24 -0.52 -2.06
N VAL A 52 22.97 0.51 -1.62
CA VAL A 52 24.39 0.41 -1.23
C VAL A 52 24.56 -0.43 0.04
N SER A 53 23.69 -0.24 1.04
CA SER A 53 23.83 -0.87 2.36
C SER A 53 23.21 -2.26 2.47
N HIS A 54 22.26 -2.60 1.60
CA HIS A 54 21.49 -3.85 1.73
C HIS A 54 21.35 -4.60 0.41
N MET A 55 20.68 -4.01 -0.58
CA MET A 55 20.21 -4.77 -1.75
C MET A 55 21.36 -5.31 -2.60
N THR A 56 22.47 -4.57 -2.73
CA THR A 56 23.66 -5.06 -3.43
C THR A 56 24.23 -6.32 -2.78
N HIS A 57 24.34 -6.33 -1.44
CA HIS A 57 24.89 -7.46 -0.70
C HIS A 57 23.97 -8.69 -0.77
N TRP A 58 22.66 -8.49 -0.70
CA TRP A 58 21.69 -9.56 -0.88
C TRP A 58 21.77 -10.18 -2.26
N TYR A 59 21.84 -9.34 -3.30
CA TYR A 59 21.97 -9.80 -4.68
C TYR A 59 23.26 -10.61 -4.88
N ASP A 60 24.40 -10.09 -4.41
CA ASP A 60 25.70 -10.76 -4.52
C ASP A 60 25.74 -12.09 -3.74
N PHE A 61 25.09 -12.11 -2.56
CA PHE A 61 24.94 -13.33 -1.77
C PHE A 61 24.15 -14.40 -2.54
N ILE A 62 23.01 -14.02 -3.14
CA ILE A 62 22.19 -14.93 -3.96
C ILE A 62 22.99 -15.48 -5.14
N VAL A 63 23.73 -14.64 -5.86
CA VAL A 63 24.55 -15.07 -7.00
C VAL A 63 25.65 -16.05 -6.57
N SER A 64 26.36 -15.74 -5.49
CA SER A 64 27.49 -16.55 -5.00
C SER A 64 27.06 -17.86 -4.32
N HIS A 65 25.82 -17.98 -3.85
CA HIS A 65 25.31 -19.14 -3.11
C HIS A 65 24.29 -19.97 -3.90
N GLY A 66 24.35 -19.94 -5.23
CA GLY A 66 23.56 -20.84 -6.09
C GLY A 66 22.09 -20.44 -6.23
N SER A 67 21.81 -19.13 -6.36
CA SER A 67 20.48 -18.56 -6.57
C SER A 67 19.47 -18.99 -5.50
N PHE A 68 18.52 -19.86 -5.83
CA PHE A 68 17.50 -20.33 -4.88
C PHE A 68 18.07 -21.09 -3.69
N ARG A 69 19.27 -21.70 -3.78
CA ARG A 69 19.92 -22.33 -2.62
C ARG A 69 20.30 -21.31 -1.54
N ALA A 70 20.58 -20.07 -1.93
CA ALA A 70 20.89 -18.98 -0.99
C ALA A 70 19.74 -18.70 0.00
N LEU A 71 18.50 -19.04 -0.37
CA LEU A 71 17.31 -18.83 0.46
C LEU A 71 17.28 -19.70 1.72
N GLY A 72 18.16 -20.71 1.80
CA GLY A 72 18.40 -21.49 3.01
C GLY A 72 19.16 -20.74 4.10
N TYR A 73 19.72 -19.57 3.80
CA TYR A 73 20.53 -18.78 4.72
C TYR A 73 19.81 -17.51 5.20
N ASN A 74 20.27 -16.96 6.32
CA ASN A 74 19.76 -15.71 6.90
C ASN A 74 20.67 -14.52 6.53
N PHE A 75 20.52 -14.01 5.30
CA PHE A 75 21.34 -12.91 4.77
C PHE A 75 20.56 -11.59 4.57
N SER A 76 19.25 -11.58 4.85
CA SER A 76 18.37 -10.44 4.62
C SER A 76 17.31 -10.35 5.71
N ASN A 77 16.89 -9.12 6.01
CA ASN A 77 15.76 -8.82 6.88
C ASN A 77 14.40 -8.85 6.15
N TYR A 78 14.35 -9.13 4.84
CA TYR A 78 13.09 -9.25 4.10
C TYR A 78 12.49 -10.65 4.24
N THR A 79 11.17 -10.74 4.06
CA THR A 79 10.49 -12.04 4.04
C THR A 79 10.83 -12.82 2.76
N PRO A 80 10.74 -14.17 2.80
CA PRO A 80 11.10 -15.00 1.67
C PRO A 80 10.41 -14.67 0.33
N PRO A 81 9.11 -14.31 0.27
CA PRO A 81 8.45 -13.99 -1.00
C PRO A 81 9.17 -12.94 -1.83
N TYR A 82 9.69 -11.88 -1.20
CA TYR A 82 10.50 -10.89 -1.92
C TYR A 82 11.85 -11.48 -2.36
N LEU A 83 12.50 -12.26 -1.50
CA LEU A 83 13.80 -12.87 -1.84
C LEU A 83 13.70 -13.86 -3.00
N TYR A 84 12.55 -14.52 -3.18
CA TYR A 84 12.30 -15.34 -4.37
C TYR A 84 12.28 -14.49 -5.63
N LEU A 85 11.62 -13.34 -5.59
CA LEU A 85 11.59 -12.41 -6.71
C LEU A 85 12.99 -11.84 -7.01
N LEU A 86 13.74 -11.49 -5.96
CA LEU A 86 15.12 -11.04 -6.11
C LEU A 86 16.01 -12.13 -6.71
N ALA A 87 15.85 -13.39 -6.30
CA ALA A 87 16.56 -14.53 -6.86
C ALA A 87 16.21 -14.83 -8.32
N LEU A 88 15.00 -14.51 -8.76
CA LEU A 88 14.65 -14.52 -10.18
C LEU A 88 15.33 -13.38 -10.93
N ALA A 89 15.33 -12.17 -10.35
CA ALA A 89 15.94 -10.98 -10.94
C ALA A 89 17.46 -11.10 -11.11
N THR A 90 18.15 -11.97 -10.36
CA THR A 90 19.59 -12.22 -10.56
C THR A 90 19.91 -12.87 -11.90
N ASN A 91 18.93 -13.44 -12.60
CA ASN A 91 19.12 -14.08 -13.91
C ASN A 91 18.94 -13.10 -15.09
N LEU A 92 18.60 -11.84 -14.84
CA LEU A 92 18.43 -10.85 -15.91
C LEU A 92 19.79 -10.46 -16.50
N PRO A 93 19.95 -10.38 -17.84
CA PRO A 93 21.21 -10.03 -18.49
C PRO A 93 21.47 -8.52 -18.48
N VAL A 94 21.38 -7.91 -17.32
CA VAL A 94 21.59 -6.47 -17.08
C VAL A 94 22.42 -6.27 -15.83
N GLN A 95 22.98 -5.07 -15.64
CA GLN A 95 23.70 -4.77 -14.40
C GLN A 95 22.81 -4.89 -13.16
N LYS A 96 23.39 -5.33 -12.05
CA LYS A 96 22.73 -5.58 -10.76
C LYS A 96 21.75 -4.49 -10.31
N LEU A 97 22.18 -3.22 -10.32
CA LEU A 97 21.33 -2.08 -9.96
C LEU A 97 20.06 -2.04 -10.80
N TYR A 98 20.18 -2.29 -12.11
CA TYR A 98 19.05 -2.26 -13.03
C TYR A 98 18.15 -3.47 -12.83
N ALA A 99 18.70 -4.66 -12.56
CA ALA A 99 17.90 -5.84 -12.25
C ALA A 99 17.01 -5.61 -11.01
N ILE A 100 17.56 -5.01 -9.94
CA ILE A 100 16.82 -4.65 -8.73
C ILE A 100 15.74 -3.60 -9.05
N LYS A 101 16.06 -2.55 -9.80
CA LYS A 101 15.08 -1.51 -10.16
C LYS A 101 13.99 -2.02 -11.10
N ILE A 102 14.32 -2.88 -12.06
CA ILE A 102 13.34 -3.53 -12.93
C ILE A 102 12.37 -4.34 -12.07
N LEU A 103 12.87 -5.12 -11.10
CA LEU A 103 12.03 -5.86 -10.17
C LEU A 103 11.03 -4.95 -9.45
N SER A 104 11.45 -3.77 -9.00
CA SER A 104 10.55 -2.79 -8.38
C SER A 104 9.51 -2.24 -9.36
N ILE A 105 9.97 -1.80 -10.53
CA ILE A 105 9.16 -1.09 -11.53
C ILE A 105 8.06 -1.96 -12.14
N ILE A 106 8.32 -3.27 -12.34
CA ILE A 106 7.31 -4.15 -12.94
C ILE A 106 6.01 -4.19 -12.14
N PHE A 107 6.04 -3.89 -10.83
CA PHE A 107 4.86 -3.87 -9.98
C PHE A 107 4.10 -2.54 -9.98
N ASP A 108 4.67 -1.46 -10.51
CA ASP A 108 3.96 -0.18 -10.69
C ASP A 108 2.78 -0.32 -11.66
N PHE A 109 2.93 -1.16 -12.70
CA PHE A 109 1.91 -1.33 -13.73
C PHE A 109 0.71 -2.14 -13.22
N PRO A 110 0.88 -3.34 -12.63
CA PRO A 110 -0.21 -4.03 -11.95
C PRO A 110 -0.86 -3.20 -10.83
N LEU A 111 -0.09 -2.42 -10.06
CA LEU A 111 -0.62 -1.48 -9.08
C LEU A 111 -1.60 -0.50 -9.73
N ALA A 112 -1.17 0.16 -10.82
CA ALA A 112 -2.02 1.08 -11.58
C ALA A 112 -3.22 0.38 -12.22
N VAL A 113 -3.09 -0.87 -12.67
CA VAL A 113 -4.22 -1.69 -13.14
C VAL A 113 -5.24 -1.89 -12.02
N PHE A 114 -4.82 -2.23 -10.80
CA PHE A 114 -5.75 -2.40 -9.68
C PHE A 114 -6.44 -1.08 -9.29
N VAL A 115 -5.75 0.06 -9.35
CA VAL A 115 -6.38 1.37 -9.19
C VAL A 115 -7.48 1.57 -10.22
N ALA A 116 -7.19 1.35 -11.51
CA ALA A 116 -8.16 1.47 -12.59
C ALA A 116 -9.35 0.50 -12.42
N LEU A 117 -9.10 -0.74 -11.99
CA LEU A 117 -10.14 -1.74 -11.73
C LEU A 117 -11.07 -1.31 -10.60
N VAL A 118 -10.55 -0.70 -9.52
CA VAL A 118 -11.38 -0.16 -8.44
C VAL A 118 -12.20 1.04 -8.94
N VAL A 119 -11.59 1.99 -9.65
CA VAL A 119 -12.30 3.17 -10.21
C VAL A 119 -13.41 2.75 -11.18
N ARG A 120 -13.17 1.70 -11.98
CA ARG A 120 -14.16 1.14 -12.91
C ARG A 120 -15.41 0.55 -12.22
N LEU A 121 -15.35 0.26 -10.92
CA LEU A 121 -16.54 -0.16 -10.18
C LEU A 121 -17.58 0.96 -10.05
N LYS A 122 -17.13 2.21 -10.07
CA LYS A 122 -17.99 3.40 -9.99
C LYS A 122 -18.32 4.01 -11.35
N TYR A 123 -17.39 3.97 -12.31
CA TYR A 123 -17.55 4.60 -13.62
C TYR A 123 -17.38 3.60 -14.76
N GLU A 124 -18.33 3.58 -15.69
CA GLU A 124 -18.21 2.82 -16.93
C GLU A 124 -17.25 3.49 -17.94
N ASP A 125 -17.09 4.82 -17.82
CA ASP A 125 -16.28 5.63 -18.74
C ASP A 125 -14.80 5.22 -18.72
N LYS A 126 -14.32 4.83 -19.91
CA LYS A 126 -12.94 4.41 -20.15
C LYS A 126 -11.90 5.47 -19.89
N LEU A 127 -12.19 6.73 -20.19
CA LEU A 127 -11.25 7.82 -19.98
C LEU A 127 -11.00 8.03 -18.48
N VAL A 128 -12.03 7.82 -17.65
CA VAL A 128 -11.91 7.99 -16.20
C VAL A 128 -10.99 6.94 -15.59
N TRP A 129 -11.22 5.65 -15.85
CA TRP A 129 -10.34 4.61 -15.29
C TRP A 129 -8.96 4.56 -15.97
N ALA A 130 -8.83 4.95 -17.25
CA ALA A 130 -7.54 5.12 -17.90
C ALA A 130 -6.74 6.30 -17.30
N SER A 131 -7.43 7.40 -16.95
CA SER A 131 -6.81 8.51 -16.23
C SER A 131 -6.32 8.07 -14.85
N ALA A 132 -7.10 7.27 -14.12
CA ALA A 132 -6.66 6.73 -12.82
C ALA A 132 -5.41 5.86 -12.93
N PHE A 133 -5.32 5.06 -13.99
CA PHE A 133 -4.13 4.27 -14.33
C PHE A 133 -2.90 5.18 -14.52
N PHE A 134 -2.99 6.18 -15.40
CA PHE A 134 -1.85 7.06 -15.68
C PHE A 134 -1.49 7.99 -14.52
N VAL A 135 -2.47 8.56 -13.81
CA VAL A 135 -2.21 9.35 -12.58
C VAL A 135 -1.42 8.52 -11.57
N THR A 136 -1.71 7.22 -11.44
CA THR A 136 -0.94 6.33 -10.57
C THR A 136 0.48 6.12 -11.09
N LEU A 137 0.65 5.82 -12.38
CA LEU A 137 1.98 5.60 -12.97
C LEU A 137 2.88 6.85 -12.92
N PHE A 138 2.29 8.04 -12.96
CA PHE A 138 2.99 9.32 -12.92
C PHE A 138 3.03 9.96 -11.53
N ALA A 139 2.46 9.31 -10.51
CA ALA A 139 2.57 9.79 -9.14
C ALA A 139 4.05 9.82 -8.72
N PRO A 140 4.56 10.94 -8.18
CA PRO A 140 5.98 11.09 -7.89
C PRO A 140 6.46 10.11 -6.83
N THR A 141 5.64 9.75 -5.84
CA THR A 141 6.00 8.73 -4.85
C THR A 141 6.08 7.33 -5.46
N VAL A 142 5.24 6.99 -6.45
CA VAL A 142 5.36 5.72 -7.22
C VAL A 142 6.67 5.68 -8.00
N ILE A 143 6.98 6.74 -8.75
CA ILE A 143 8.23 6.82 -9.52
C ILE A 143 9.46 6.80 -8.62
N PHE A 144 9.44 7.56 -7.51
CA PHE A 144 10.59 7.66 -6.62
C PHE A 144 10.81 6.36 -5.84
N ASN A 145 9.75 5.73 -5.35
CA ASN A 145 9.85 4.47 -4.62
C ASN A 145 10.47 3.36 -5.50
N SER A 146 9.97 3.17 -6.72
CA SER A 146 10.44 2.09 -7.58
C SER A 146 11.73 2.45 -8.31
N ALA A 147 11.70 3.46 -9.18
CA ALA A 147 12.74 3.71 -10.16
C ALA A 147 13.94 4.50 -9.63
N LEU A 148 13.71 5.46 -8.73
CA LEU A 148 14.79 6.21 -8.10
C LEU A 148 15.41 5.38 -6.97
N TRP A 149 14.59 4.95 -6.01
CA TRP A 149 15.03 4.34 -4.75
C TRP A 149 15.32 2.84 -4.89
N GLY A 150 14.58 2.09 -5.71
CA GLY A 150 14.68 0.63 -5.80
C GLY A 150 13.85 -0.12 -4.75
N GLN A 151 12.91 0.56 -4.09
CA GLN A 151 11.98 -0.04 -3.15
C GLN A 151 10.80 -0.74 -3.83
N THR A 152 10.12 -1.61 -3.10
CA THR A 152 9.06 -2.48 -3.65
C THR A 152 7.73 -2.33 -2.93
N ASP A 153 7.42 -1.11 -2.46
CA ASP A 153 6.17 -0.84 -1.77
C ASP A 153 4.94 -1.04 -2.68
N ALA A 154 5.12 -0.95 -4.00
CA ALA A 154 4.11 -1.28 -5.00
C ALA A 154 3.58 -2.71 -4.89
N ILE A 155 4.41 -3.70 -4.48
CA ILE A 155 4.00 -5.12 -4.44
C ILE A 155 2.86 -5.34 -3.44
N TYR A 156 3.08 -4.99 -2.18
CA TYR A 156 2.07 -5.21 -1.15
C TYR A 156 0.90 -4.24 -1.31
N THR A 157 1.14 -3.01 -1.77
CA THR A 157 0.07 -2.03 -2.01
C THR A 157 -0.87 -2.47 -3.13
N MET A 158 -0.34 -3.06 -4.21
CA MET A 158 -1.14 -3.71 -5.25
C MET A 158 -2.03 -4.79 -4.65
N LEU A 159 -1.48 -5.62 -3.75
CA LEU A 159 -2.23 -6.69 -3.11
C LEU A 159 -3.29 -6.15 -2.14
N LEU A 160 -3.03 -5.05 -1.44
CA LEU A 160 -4.04 -4.33 -0.63
C LEU A 160 -5.18 -3.80 -1.51
N LEU A 161 -4.88 -3.18 -2.65
CA LEU A 161 -5.90 -2.75 -3.61
C LEU A 161 -6.69 -3.93 -4.17
N GLY A 162 -6.03 -5.04 -4.49
CA GLY A 162 -6.70 -6.26 -4.91
C GLY A 162 -7.63 -6.80 -3.83
N SER A 163 -7.20 -6.75 -2.56
CA SER A 163 -8.01 -7.12 -1.41
C SER A 163 -9.29 -6.28 -1.31
N ILE A 164 -9.17 -4.96 -1.45
CA ILE A 164 -10.31 -4.04 -1.45
C ILE A 164 -11.18 -4.23 -2.70
N TYR A 165 -10.60 -4.35 -3.89
CA TYR A 165 -11.33 -4.63 -5.12
C TYR A 165 -12.23 -5.87 -4.99
N PHE A 166 -11.69 -7.00 -4.50
CA PHE A 166 -12.49 -8.20 -4.31
C PHE A 166 -13.52 -8.07 -3.18
N LEU A 167 -13.24 -7.27 -2.15
CA LEU A 167 -14.21 -6.94 -1.11
C LEU A 167 -15.41 -6.18 -1.68
N LEU A 168 -15.16 -5.14 -2.48
CA LEU A 168 -16.19 -4.35 -3.17
C LEU A 168 -17.01 -5.19 -4.16
N LYS A 169 -16.39 -6.23 -4.75
CA LYS A 169 -17.08 -7.23 -5.58
C LYS A 169 -17.84 -8.30 -4.77
N GLU A 170 -17.95 -8.16 -3.46
CA GLU A 170 -18.57 -9.11 -2.53
C GLU A 170 -17.95 -10.52 -2.60
N ARG A 171 -16.62 -10.59 -2.80
CA ARG A 171 -15.83 -11.83 -2.82
C ARG A 171 -14.87 -11.87 -1.62
N PRO A 172 -15.38 -12.11 -0.40
CA PRO A 172 -14.58 -11.99 0.82
C PRO A 172 -13.43 -13.00 0.91
N PHE A 173 -13.57 -14.20 0.35
CA PHE A 173 -12.46 -15.16 0.30
C PHE A 173 -11.27 -14.61 -0.52
N ALA A 174 -11.53 -14.11 -1.74
CA ALA A 174 -10.49 -13.55 -2.58
C ALA A 174 -9.89 -12.27 -1.96
N SER A 175 -10.72 -11.46 -1.30
CA SER A 175 -10.26 -10.30 -0.54
C SER A 175 -9.25 -10.69 0.54
N ILE A 176 -9.59 -11.65 1.39
CA ILE A 176 -8.70 -12.11 2.46
C ILE A 176 -7.48 -12.84 1.90
N LEU A 177 -7.61 -13.61 0.81
CA LEU A 177 -6.45 -14.22 0.15
C LEU A 177 -5.42 -13.17 -0.29
N PHE A 178 -5.87 -12.09 -0.93
CA PHE A 178 -4.99 -10.99 -1.33
C PHE A 178 -4.35 -10.29 -0.13
N LEU A 179 -5.12 -10.06 0.95
CA LEU A 179 -4.62 -9.51 2.20
C LEU A 179 -3.55 -10.42 2.84
N SER A 180 -3.77 -11.73 2.83
CA SER A 180 -2.81 -12.71 3.34
C SER A 180 -1.51 -12.73 2.54
N ILE A 181 -1.60 -12.66 1.21
CA ILE A 181 -0.41 -12.57 0.35
C ILE A 181 0.33 -11.25 0.61
N ALA A 182 -0.38 -10.12 0.75
CA ALA A 182 0.21 -8.82 1.10
C ALA A 182 0.97 -8.91 2.42
N PHE A 183 0.36 -9.52 3.43
CA PHE A 183 0.97 -9.75 4.74
C PHE A 183 2.22 -10.62 4.66
N SER A 184 2.29 -11.59 3.75
CA SER A 184 3.50 -12.39 3.55
C SER A 184 4.66 -11.63 2.90
N PHE A 185 4.38 -10.57 2.14
CA PHE A 185 5.41 -9.68 1.61
C PHE A 185 5.86 -8.64 2.64
N LYS A 186 4.91 -8.07 3.40
CA LYS A 186 5.20 -6.88 4.19
C LYS A 186 4.27 -6.71 5.40
N LEU A 187 4.88 -6.50 6.57
CA LEU A 187 4.18 -6.30 7.84
C LEU A 187 3.22 -5.10 7.78
N GLN A 188 3.56 -4.06 7.02
CA GLN A 188 2.77 -2.82 6.87
C GLN A 188 1.35 -3.06 6.31
N THR A 189 1.05 -4.27 5.84
CA THR A 189 -0.33 -4.74 5.62
C THR A 189 -1.24 -4.53 6.84
N ILE A 190 -0.69 -4.54 8.05
CA ILE A 190 -1.43 -4.27 9.30
C ILE A 190 -2.13 -2.91 9.30
N PHE A 191 -1.68 -1.94 8.51
CA PHE A 191 -2.28 -0.60 8.44
C PHE A 191 -3.72 -0.62 7.91
N LEU A 192 -4.12 -1.67 7.19
CA LEU A 192 -5.49 -1.83 6.69
C LEU A 192 -6.34 -2.76 7.57
N LEU A 193 -5.75 -3.49 8.52
CA LEU A 193 -6.49 -4.43 9.38
C LEU A 193 -7.60 -3.79 10.22
N PRO A 194 -7.50 -2.53 10.72
CA PRO A 194 -8.60 -1.88 11.41
C PRO A 194 -9.91 -1.87 10.58
N VAL A 195 -9.82 -1.68 9.26
CA VAL A 195 -10.98 -1.77 8.35
C VAL A 195 -11.56 -3.18 8.34
N PHE A 196 -10.71 -4.19 8.16
CA PHE A 196 -11.14 -5.60 8.14
C PHE A 196 -11.77 -6.06 9.46
N PHE A 197 -11.26 -5.56 10.59
CA PHE A 197 -11.85 -5.76 11.90
C PHE A 197 -13.27 -5.18 11.97
N SER A 198 -13.45 -3.90 11.60
CA SER A 198 -14.77 -3.26 11.57
C SER A 198 -15.74 -3.99 10.64
N LEU A 199 -15.29 -4.43 9.46
CA LEU A 199 -16.13 -5.18 8.52
C LEU A 199 -16.54 -6.56 9.04
N THR A 200 -15.67 -7.23 9.80
CA THR A 200 -15.97 -8.51 10.43
C THR A 200 -16.97 -8.34 11.57
N TRP A 201 -16.81 -7.29 12.37
CA TRP A 201 -17.77 -6.96 13.42
C TRP A 201 -19.16 -6.68 12.83
N ARG A 202 -19.21 -5.92 11.74
CA ARG A 202 -20.42 -5.63 10.96
C ARG A 202 -20.87 -6.77 10.04
N LYS A 203 -20.37 -8.00 10.27
CA LYS A 203 -20.78 -9.25 9.62
C LYS A 203 -20.62 -9.31 8.09
N ARG A 204 -19.78 -8.44 7.49
CA ARG A 204 -19.43 -8.51 6.06
C ARG A 204 -18.41 -9.59 5.76
N ILE A 205 -17.54 -9.91 6.72
CA ILE A 205 -16.50 -10.93 6.59
C ILE A 205 -16.65 -11.93 7.73
N HIS A 206 -16.57 -13.22 7.42
CA HIS A 206 -16.65 -14.25 8.45
C HIS A 206 -15.28 -14.41 9.14
N PRO A 207 -15.19 -14.40 10.48
CA PRO A 207 -13.91 -14.38 11.21
C PRO A 207 -13.00 -15.58 10.91
N LYS A 208 -13.55 -16.76 10.61
CA LYS A 208 -12.76 -17.93 10.18
C LYS A 208 -11.93 -17.70 8.91
N MET A 209 -12.28 -16.72 8.07
CA MET A 209 -11.51 -16.42 6.85
C MET A 209 -10.10 -15.93 7.18
N PHE A 210 -9.88 -15.31 8.35
CA PHE A 210 -8.56 -14.84 8.76
C PHE A 210 -7.56 -15.97 9.03
N LEU A 211 -8.01 -17.23 9.11
CA LEU A 211 -7.11 -18.39 9.12
C LEU A 211 -6.29 -18.52 7.81
N LEU A 212 -6.73 -17.85 6.73
CA LEU A 212 -5.94 -17.75 5.50
C LEU A 212 -4.65 -16.96 5.69
N ILE A 213 -4.56 -16.03 6.64
CA ILE A 213 -3.34 -15.23 6.86
C ILE A 213 -2.18 -16.14 7.30
N PRO A 214 -2.27 -16.89 8.43
CA PRO A 214 -1.22 -17.81 8.81
C PRO A 214 -1.03 -18.95 7.79
N ALA A 215 -2.10 -19.45 7.17
CA ALA A 215 -1.99 -20.53 6.18
C ALA A 215 -1.18 -20.12 4.95
N VAL A 216 -1.47 -18.94 4.38
CA VAL A 216 -0.73 -18.40 3.22
C VAL A 216 0.69 -17.99 3.63
N TYR A 217 0.88 -17.44 4.83
CA TYR A 217 2.22 -17.14 5.34
C TYR A 217 3.10 -18.40 5.40
N ILE A 218 2.59 -19.49 5.99
CA ILE A 218 3.29 -20.79 6.05
C ILE A 218 3.60 -21.30 4.64
N LEU A 219 2.64 -21.23 3.72
CA LEU A 219 2.85 -21.64 2.33
C LEU A 219 3.97 -20.82 1.65
N MET A 220 4.01 -19.51 1.91
CA MET A 220 4.97 -18.59 1.33
C MET A 220 6.40 -18.75 1.87
N ILE A 221 6.57 -19.20 3.11
CA ILE A 221 7.91 -19.49 3.67
C ILE A 221 8.41 -20.90 3.32
N LEU A 222 7.54 -21.77 2.80
CA LEU A 222 7.86 -23.19 2.53
C LEU A 222 9.08 -23.38 1.62
N PRO A 223 9.24 -22.65 0.49
CA PRO A 223 10.43 -22.81 -0.35
C PRO A 223 11.75 -22.48 0.37
N ALA A 224 11.81 -21.42 1.17
CA ALA A 224 13.00 -21.08 1.97
C ALA A 224 13.28 -22.13 3.06
N TRP A 225 12.23 -22.67 3.70
CA TRP A 225 12.38 -23.75 4.66
C TRP A 225 12.95 -25.02 4.00
N MET A 226 12.41 -25.41 2.84
CA MET A 226 12.92 -26.52 2.05
C MET A 226 14.35 -26.30 1.55
N ALA A 227 14.76 -25.05 1.32
CA ALA A 227 16.13 -24.68 0.97
C ALA A 227 17.10 -24.75 2.17
N GLY A 228 16.61 -24.93 3.39
CA GLY A 228 17.42 -25.15 4.60
C GLY A 228 17.28 -24.10 5.70
N ARG A 229 16.50 -23.02 5.50
CA ARG A 229 16.36 -21.96 6.51
C ARG A 229 15.54 -22.46 7.69
N PRO A 230 16.01 -22.33 8.95
CA PRO A 230 15.27 -22.84 10.11
C PRO A 230 13.85 -22.28 10.20
N LEU A 231 12.85 -23.16 10.41
CA LEU A 231 11.44 -22.75 10.49
C LEU A 231 11.21 -21.72 11.61
N GLY A 232 11.91 -21.87 12.74
CA GLY A 232 11.86 -20.93 13.85
C GLY A 232 12.14 -19.50 13.39
N GLU A 233 13.26 -19.28 12.69
CA GLU A 233 13.64 -17.98 12.14
C GLU A 233 12.57 -17.41 11.19
N LEU A 234 12.03 -18.25 10.31
CA LEU A 234 11.01 -17.87 9.33
C LEU A 234 9.70 -17.39 10.00
N LEU A 235 9.32 -18.00 11.13
CA LEU A 235 8.10 -17.64 11.86
C LEU A 235 8.24 -16.31 12.63
N VAL A 236 9.46 -15.94 13.03
CA VAL A 236 9.73 -14.76 13.87
C VAL A 236 10.37 -13.60 13.11
N ILE A 237 10.38 -13.61 11.77
CA ILE A 237 10.97 -12.55 10.93
C ILE A 237 10.43 -11.17 11.33
N TYR A 238 9.12 -11.03 11.52
CA TYR A 238 8.50 -9.75 11.87
C TYR A 238 8.82 -9.27 13.28
N MET A 239 9.09 -10.18 14.22
CA MET A 239 9.54 -9.80 15.56
C MET A 239 10.93 -9.16 15.49
N HIS A 240 11.85 -9.79 14.75
CA HIS A 240 13.21 -9.27 14.54
C HIS A 240 13.22 -7.94 13.77
N GLN A 241 12.33 -7.76 12.79
CA GLN A 241 12.19 -6.46 12.11
C GLN A 241 11.72 -5.35 13.06
N GLY A 242 10.92 -5.69 14.06
CA GLY A 242 10.50 -4.75 15.11
C GLY A 242 11.69 -4.37 16.01
N ASP A 243 12.38 -5.36 16.57
CA ASP A 243 13.44 -5.15 17.56
C ASP A 243 14.60 -4.26 17.07
N VAL A 244 14.93 -4.31 15.78
CA VAL A 244 15.98 -3.47 15.18
C VAL A 244 15.52 -2.02 14.98
N ASN A 245 14.22 -1.77 14.78
CA ASN A 245 13.68 -0.46 14.40
C ASN A 245 13.05 0.34 15.55
N TYR A 246 12.85 -0.25 16.74
CA TYR A 246 12.29 0.45 17.91
C TYR A 246 13.22 1.52 18.53
N GLN A 247 14.40 1.77 17.95
CA GLN A 247 15.34 2.74 18.49
C GLN A 247 14.93 4.20 18.26
N ALA A 248 14.06 4.48 17.27
CA ALA A 248 13.55 5.82 16.99
C ALA A 248 12.01 5.87 17.01
N LEU A 249 11.45 7.02 17.42
CA LEU A 249 10.01 7.26 17.39
C LEU A 249 9.50 7.50 15.96
N THR A 250 10.36 7.99 15.07
CA THR A 250 10.04 8.21 13.66
C THR A 250 11.31 8.14 12.83
N LEU A 251 11.22 7.49 11.67
CA LEU A 251 12.28 7.37 10.68
C LEU A 251 11.86 8.22 9.49
N ASN A 252 11.88 9.55 9.69
CA ASN A 252 11.43 10.60 8.79
C ASN A 252 9.95 10.57 8.35
N ALA A 253 9.10 9.70 8.91
CA ALA A 253 7.68 9.67 8.59
C ALA A 253 6.99 11.00 8.93
N PRO A 254 6.08 11.51 8.09
CA PRO A 254 5.33 12.74 8.35
C PRO A 254 4.20 12.47 9.37
N ASN A 255 4.59 12.10 10.59
CA ASN A 255 3.71 11.58 11.63
C ASN A 255 3.76 12.43 12.92
N PHE A 256 2.93 12.04 13.89
CA PHE A 256 2.79 12.77 15.16
C PHE A 256 4.10 12.93 15.95
N TYR A 257 5.05 12.02 15.74
CA TYR A 257 6.29 11.97 16.51
C TYR A 257 7.35 12.94 16.01
N GLN A 258 7.13 13.64 14.89
CA GLN A 258 8.02 14.71 14.43
C GLN A 258 8.12 15.90 15.42
N TRP A 259 7.15 16.05 16.32
CA TRP A 259 7.14 17.12 17.33
C TRP A 259 7.66 16.68 18.70
N LEU A 260 8.08 15.43 18.84
CA LEU A 260 8.66 14.92 20.07
C LEU A 260 10.18 14.74 19.91
N PRO A 261 10.97 14.93 20.98
CA PRO A 261 12.36 14.53 20.98
C PRO A 261 12.46 13.03 20.67
N ASP A 262 13.47 12.65 19.88
CA ASP A 262 13.70 11.24 19.51
C ASP A 262 14.30 10.46 20.70
N SER A 263 13.44 10.18 21.69
CA SER A 263 13.74 9.46 22.91
C SER A 263 12.73 8.31 23.08
N SER A 264 13.05 7.20 22.44
CA SER A 264 12.24 5.97 22.46
C SER A 264 12.11 5.38 23.88
N GLU A 265 13.13 5.56 24.72
CA GLU A 265 13.10 5.15 26.12
C GLU A 265 12.00 5.89 26.91
N LEU A 266 11.89 7.20 26.71
CA LEU A 266 10.92 8.04 27.42
C LEU A 266 9.52 7.93 26.83
N PHE A 267 9.41 8.01 25.50
CA PHE A 267 8.12 8.15 24.81
C PHE A 267 7.63 6.88 24.12
N GLY A 268 8.45 5.84 23.95
CA GLY A 268 8.10 4.67 23.14
C GLY A 268 6.83 3.94 23.62
N LYS A 269 6.70 3.71 24.93
CA LYS A 269 5.48 3.11 25.51
C LYS A 269 4.26 4.01 25.35
N PHE A 270 4.42 5.31 25.63
CA PHE A 270 3.36 6.30 25.45
C PHE A 270 2.88 6.30 23.99
N ALA A 271 3.81 6.36 23.04
CA ALA A 271 3.55 6.37 21.61
C ALA A 271 2.78 5.12 21.16
N LEU A 272 3.21 3.94 21.61
CA LEU A 272 2.52 2.69 21.30
C LEU A 272 1.07 2.68 21.85
N PHE A 273 0.88 3.03 23.13
CA PHE A 273 -0.47 3.06 23.71
C PHE A 273 -1.36 4.13 23.08
N PHE A 274 -0.80 5.29 22.77
CA PHE A 274 -1.52 6.38 22.11
C PHE A 274 -1.97 5.98 20.70
N GLY A 275 -1.06 5.38 19.90
CA GLY A 275 -1.40 4.83 18.59
C GLY A 275 -2.48 3.75 18.66
N CYS A 276 -2.36 2.80 19.60
CA CYS A 276 -3.39 1.79 19.84
C CYS A 276 -4.74 2.41 20.24
N ALA A 277 -4.74 3.46 21.06
CA ALA A 277 -5.96 4.17 21.45
C ALA A 277 -6.63 4.87 20.24
N MET A 278 -5.85 5.49 19.36
CA MET A 278 -6.38 6.12 18.13
C MET A 278 -6.96 5.09 17.17
N ILE A 279 -6.30 3.94 17.00
CA ILE A 279 -6.80 2.82 16.19
C ILE A 279 -8.09 2.25 16.79
N TYR A 280 -8.14 2.08 18.11
CA TYR A 280 -9.33 1.62 18.80
C TYR A 280 -10.51 2.59 18.60
N LEU A 281 -10.29 3.90 18.75
CA LEU A 281 -11.31 4.91 18.50
C LEU A 281 -11.83 4.88 17.06
N PHE A 282 -10.92 4.75 16.08
CA PHE A 282 -11.30 4.58 14.68
C PHE A 282 -12.19 3.34 14.47
N CYS A 283 -11.80 2.20 15.02
CA CYS A 283 -12.59 0.96 14.95
C CYS A 283 -13.96 1.14 15.60
N LEU A 284 -14.04 1.79 16.77
CA LEU A 284 -15.29 2.07 17.47
C LEU A 284 -16.23 2.92 16.64
N LEU A 285 -15.74 4.01 16.03
CA LEU A 285 -16.53 4.88 15.16
C LEU A 285 -17.11 4.09 13.97
N ALA A 286 -16.28 3.29 13.31
CA ALA A 286 -16.71 2.48 12.17
C ALA A 286 -17.73 1.39 12.56
N ILE A 287 -17.58 0.80 13.74
CA ILE A 287 -18.44 -0.28 14.26
C ILE A 287 -19.80 0.24 14.75
N LYS A 288 -19.81 1.40 15.42
CA LYS A 288 -21.00 1.98 16.03
C LYS A 288 -21.95 2.63 15.02
N SER A 289 -21.47 2.91 13.81
CA SER A 289 -22.32 3.44 12.75
C SER A 289 -23.31 2.39 12.24
N GLU A 290 -24.56 2.80 12.11
CA GLU A 290 -25.64 1.99 11.55
C GLU A 290 -25.72 2.09 10.02
N GLU A 291 -25.00 3.05 9.42
CA GLU A 291 -25.01 3.32 7.98
C GLU A 291 -24.52 2.15 7.14
N VAL A 292 -25.21 1.87 6.03
CA VAL A 292 -24.89 0.73 5.17
C VAL A 292 -23.44 0.82 4.66
N LEU A 293 -22.72 -0.30 4.70
CA LEU A 293 -21.35 -0.41 4.16
C LEU A 293 -21.36 -0.40 2.63
N THR A 294 -21.47 0.80 2.07
CA THR A 294 -21.32 1.09 0.64
C THR A 294 -19.86 1.05 0.20
N ASP A 295 -19.63 0.93 -1.10
CA ASP A 295 -18.29 0.96 -1.69
C ASP A 295 -17.55 2.26 -1.33
N GLU A 296 -18.26 3.38 -1.39
CA GLU A 296 -17.78 4.69 -0.97
C GLU A 296 -17.29 4.69 0.48
N LEU A 297 -18.08 4.16 1.41
CA LEU A 297 -17.71 4.10 2.81
C LEU A 297 -16.47 3.20 3.05
N ILE A 298 -16.36 2.08 2.32
CA ILE A 298 -15.17 1.20 2.40
C ILE A 298 -13.92 1.92 1.90
N ILE A 299 -14.01 2.71 0.83
CA ILE A 299 -12.89 3.54 0.34
C ILE A 299 -12.49 4.61 1.38
N LYS A 300 -13.47 5.30 2.00
CA LYS A 300 -13.18 6.28 3.07
C LYS A 300 -12.49 5.63 4.27
N LEU A 301 -13.02 4.50 4.75
CA LEU A 301 -12.43 3.73 5.86
C LEU A 301 -11.01 3.29 5.53
N SER A 302 -10.77 2.82 4.30
CA SER A 302 -9.45 2.37 3.84
C SER A 302 -8.43 3.51 3.84
N LEU A 303 -8.77 4.66 3.24
CA LEU A 303 -7.85 5.81 3.23
C LEU A 303 -7.56 6.32 4.64
N VAL A 304 -8.60 6.48 5.47
CA VAL A 304 -8.43 6.93 6.86
C VAL A 304 -7.52 5.97 7.62
N SER A 305 -7.73 4.66 7.52
CA SER A 305 -6.87 3.67 8.19
C SER A 305 -5.41 3.75 7.74
N LEU A 306 -5.18 3.87 6.42
CA LEU A 306 -3.83 3.92 5.85
C LEU A 306 -3.07 5.22 6.17
N ILE A 307 -3.75 6.31 6.53
CA ILE A 307 -3.10 7.53 7.04
C ILE A 307 -2.98 7.47 8.56
N LEU A 308 -4.09 7.16 9.27
CA LEU A 308 -4.21 7.22 10.72
C LEU A 308 -3.22 6.29 11.42
N VAL A 309 -3.08 5.04 10.95
CA VAL A 309 -2.23 4.05 11.59
C VAL A 309 -0.75 4.48 11.58
N PRO A 310 -0.11 4.78 10.42
CA PRO A 310 1.28 5.25 10.41
C PRO A 310 1.44 6.69 10.94
N PHE A 311 0.38 7.49 11.03
CA PHE A 311 0.45 8.81 11.65
C PHE A 311 0.58 8.75 13.19
N PHE A 312 -0.06 7.76 13.83
CA PHE A 312 -0.08 7.65 15.29
C PHE A 312 0.73 6.50 15.88
N LEU A 313 1.21 5.53 15.09
CA LEU A 313 2.17 4.53 15.60
C LEU A 313 3.62 5.04 15.56
N PRO A 314 4.46 4.68 16.55
CA PRO A 314 5.89 5.00 16.53
C PRO A 314 6.66 4.14 15.54
N SER A 315 7.94 4.47 15.32
CA SER A 315 8.91 3.72 14.51
C SER A 315 8.46 3.54 13.05
N MET A 316 7.81 4.58 12.51
CA MET A 316 7.33 4.60 11.13
C MET A 316 8.39 5.20 10.21
N HIS A 317 8.61 4.56 9.05
CA HIS A 317 9.51 5.06 8.01
C HIS A 317 8.81 6.05 7.07
N GLU A 318 9.59 6.92 6.44
CA GLU A 318 9.13 7.89 5.45
C GLU A 318 8.24 7.29 4.34
N ARG A 319 8.54 6.07 3.89
CA ARG A 319 7.78 5.38 2.83
C ARG A 319 6.53 4.65 3.30
N TYR A 320 6.23 4.61 4.60
CA TYR A 320 5.08 3.85 5.12
C TYR A 320 3.71 4.45 4.76
N PHE A 321 3.68 5.67 4.24
CA PHE A 321 2.49 6.29 3.65
C PHE A 321 2.27 5.92 2.17
N PHE A 322 3.15 5.13 1.54
CA PHE A 322 2.99 4.73 0.14
C PHE A 322 1.61 4.10 -0.18
N PRO A 323 1.02 3.23 0.66
CA PRO A 323 -0.35 2.77 0.44
C PRO A 323 -1.37 3.90 0.50
N ALA A 324 -1.22 4.85 1.42
CA ALA A 324 -2.10 6.00 1.52
C ALA A 324 -2.01 6.88 0.26
N ASP A 325 -0.81 7.08 -0.29
CA ASP A 325 -0.61 7.82 -1.56
C ASP A 325 -1.49 7.25 -2.68
N VAL A 326 -1.45 5.93 -2.87
CA VAL A 326 -2.19 5.27 -3.95
C VAL A 326 -3.69 5.21 -3.65
N PHE A 327 -4.09 4.95 -2.40
CA PHE A 327 -5.50 4.96 -2.00
C PHE A 327 -6.12 6.35 -2.04
N ALA A 328 -5.33 7.41 -1.84
CA ALA A 328 -5.79 8.79 -2.00
C ALA A 328 -6.12 9.12 -3.46
N ILE A 329 -5.40 8.52 -4.43
CA ILE A 329 -5.75 8.62 -5.85
C ILE A 329 -7.13 7.98 -6.07
N VAL A 330 -7.34 6.74 -5.61
CA VAL A 330 -8.66 6.07 -5.68
C VAL A 330 -9.75 6.93 -5.05
N TYR A 331 -9.49 7.50 -3.87
CA TYR A 331 -10.42 8.37 -3.17
C TYR A 331 -10.81 9.60 -4.00
N ALA A 332 -9.86 10.28 -4.65
CA ALA A 332 -10.19 11.43 -5.51
C ALA A 332 -11.06 11.06 -6.72
N PHE A 333 -10.87 9.87 -7.31
CA PHE A 333 -11.77 9.41 -8.37
C PHE A 333 -13.16 9.09 -7.84
N TYR A 334 -13.27 8.51 -6.63
CA TYR A 334 -14.56 8.29 -5.98
C TYR A 334 -15.23 9.59 -5.53
N PHE A 335 -14.46 10.61 -5.18
CA PHE A 335 -14.95 11.90 -4.69
C PHE A 335 -14.20 13.07 -5.38
N PRO A 336 -14.52 13.39 -6.65
CA PRO A 336 -13.76 14.37 -7.44
C PRO A 336 -13.65 15.77 -6.82
N ARG A 337 -14.63 16.16 -6.00
CA ARG A 337 -14.59 17.41 -5.21
C ARG A 337 -13.38 17.49 -4.27
N TYR A 338 -12.81 16.35 -3.90
CA TYR A 338 -11.69 16.23 -2.97
C TYR A 338 -10.37 15.89 -3.68
N PHE A 339 -10.19 16.36 -4.93
CA PHE A 339 -8.97 16.16 -5.72
C PHE A 339 -7.68 16.62 -5.02
N PHE A 340 -7.78 17.55 -4.07
CA PHE A 340 -6.64 18.04 -3.29
C PHE A 340 -6.11 17.02 -2.27
N VAL A 341 -6.89 15.99 -1.91
CA VAL A 341 -6.48 14.96 -0.95
C VAL A 341 -5.24 14.18 -1.43
N PRO A 342 -5.23 13.52 -2.61
CA PRO A 342 -4.02 12.87 -3.10
C PRO A 342 -2.85 13.84 -3.27
N LEU A 343 -3.09 15.08 -3.69
CA LEU A 343 -2.01 16.07 -3.81
C LEU A 343 -1.31 16.30 -2.46
N ALA A 344 -2.08 16.48 -1.39
CA ALA A 344 -1.53 16.75 -0.07
C ALA A 344 -0.92 15.51 0.60
N VAL A 345 -1.51 14.32 0.43
CA VAL A 345 -0.94 13.05 0.94
C VAL A 345 0.39 12.75 0.22
N ILE A 346 0.38 12.75 -1.11
CA ILE A 346 1.55 12.44 -1.93
C ILE A 346 2.65 13.48 -1.69
N LEU A 347 2.32 14.77 -1.59
CA LEU A 347 3.32 15.80 -1.29
C LEU A 347 3.96 15.58 0.08
N SER A 348 3.16 15.25 1.10
CA SER A 348 3.68 14.99 2.44
C SER A 348 4.59 13.75 2.46
N SER A 349 4.15 12.65 1.85
CA SER A 349 4.93 11.43 1.69
C SER A 349 6.23 11.68 0.93
N LEU A 350 6.15 12.37 -0.22
CA LEU A 350 7.29 12.68 -1.07
C LEU A 350 8.34 13.53 -0.32
N LEU A 351 7.92 14.60 0.37
CA LEU A 351 8.83 15.46 1.12
C LEU A 351 9.59 14.70 2.22
N SER A 352 8.95 13.71 2.84
CA SER A 352 9.58 12.83 3.82
C SER A 352 10.65 11.91 3.21
N TYR A 353 10.68 11.70 1.90
CA TYR A 353 11.70 10.87 1.26
C TYR A 353 13.05 11.60 1.15
N PHE A 354 13.03 12.94 1.10
CA PHE A 354 14.21 13.74 0.77
C PHE A 354 15.36 13.63 1.77
N PRO A 355 15.15 13.64 3.10
CA PRO A 355 16.22 13.42 4.06
C PRO A 355 16.97 12.11 3.81
N PHE A 356 16.25 11.02 3.53
CA PHE A 356 16.86 9.73 3.28
C PHE A 356 17.55 9.66 1.91
N LEU A 357 16.88 10.13 0.85
CA LEU A 357 17.39 10.00 -0.52
C LEU A 357 18.50 11.01 -0.85
N PHE A 358 18.45 12.21 -0.30
CA PHE A 358 19.32 13.32 -0.69
C PHE A 358 20.10 13.92 0.49
N GLY A 359 19.95 13.36 1.69
CA GLY A 359 20.69 13.79 2.89
C GLY A 359 20.18 15.08 3.53
N GLN A 360 19.12 15.71 2.99
CA GLN A 360 18.58 16.96 3.52
C GLN A 360 17.07 17.08 3.27
N PRO A 361 16.31 17.62 4.23
CA PRO A 361 14.91 17.97 4.02
C PRO A 361 14.78 19.18 3.08
N VAL A 362 13.77 19.17 2.21
CA VAL A 362 13.34 20.38 1.47
C VAL A 362 12.58 21.33 2.40
N ILE A 363 11.74 20.74 3.25
CA ILE A 363 10.95 21.41 4.28
C ILE A 363 11.16 20.61 5.57
N GLU A 364 11.33 21.31 6.69
CA GLU A 364 11.40 20.69 8.02
C GLU A 364 10.25 19.69 8.23
N LEU A 365 10.60 18.45 8.61
CA LEU A 365 9.64 17.36 8.78
C LEU A 365 8.49 17.63 9.75
N PRO A 366 8.67 18.41 10.85
CA PRO A 366 7.55 18.87 11.66
C PRO A 366 6.47 19.61 10.86
N LYS A 367 6.84 20.42 9.86
CA LYS A 367 5.88 21.14 8.99
C LYS A 367 5.21 20.18 8.00
N VAL A 368 5.94 19.19 7.50
CA VAL A 368 5.39 18.13 6.64
C VAL A 368 4.35 17.30 7.40
N ALA A 369 4.61 16.97 8.67
CA ALA A 369 3.66 16.29 9.53
C ALA A 369 2.39 17.12 9.80
N ILE A 370 2.47 18.46 9.84
CA ILE A 370 1.27 19.33 9.96
C ILE A 370 0.38 19.13 8.73
N LEU A 371 0.96 19.13 7.52
CA LEU A 371 0.19 18.92 6.29
C LEU A 371 -0.51 17.55 6.30
N MET A 372 0.20 16.49 6.65
CA MET A 372 -0.40 15.16 6.79
C MET A 372 -1.51 15.12 7.85
N GLY A 373 -1.30 15.80 8.99
CA GLY A 373 -2.30 15.94 10.05
C GLY A 373 -3.56 16.66 9.60
N ILE A 374 -3.44 17.76 8.85
CA ILE A 374 -4.58 18.50 8.26
C ILE A 374 -5.38 17.59 7.34
N VAL A 375 -4.71 16.84 6.46
CA VAL A 375 -5.38 15.91 5.55
C VAL A 375 -6.07 14.79 6.32
N LEU A 376 -5.41 14.23 7.33
CA LEU A 376 -6.01 13.22 8.21
C LEU A 376 -7.28 13.74 8.88
N THR A 377 -7.23 14.94 9.48
CA THR A 377 -8.41 15.57 10.07
C THR A 377 -9.53 15.76 9.06
N PHE A 378 -9.21 16.18 7.83
CA PHE A 378 -10.18 16.32 6.76
C PHE A 378 -10.85 15.00 6.39
N VAL A 379 -10.06 13.94 6.10
CA VAL A 379 -10.63 12.65 5.67
C VAL A 379 -11.39 11.95 6.81
N VAL A 380 -10.98 12.13 8.07
CA VAL A 380 -11.72 11.67 9.25
C VAL A 380 -13.05 12.41 9.38
N THR A 381 -13.06 13.73 9.16
CA THR A 381 -14.30 14.53 9.22
C THR A 381 -15.28 14.12 8.13
N ASP A 382 -14.79 13.93 6.89
CA ASP A 382 -15.60 13.44 5.77
C ASP A 382 -16.14 12.01 6.02
N LEU A 383 -15.33 11.14 6.63
CA LEU A 383 -15.77 9.81 7.06
C LEU A 383 -16.87 9.90 8.13
N ILE A 384 -16.69 10.72 9.18
CA ILE A 384 -17.67 10.88 10.26
C ILE A 384 -19.01 11.38 9.72
N ARG A 385 -19.01 12.37 8.81
CA ARG A 385 -20.23 12.86 8.15
C ARG A 385 -20.95 11.79 7.35
N THR A 386 -20.22 10.78 6.87
CA THR A 386 -20.80 9.64 6.13
C THR A 386 -21.31 8.56 7.08
N LEU A 387 -20.64 8.34 8.21
CA LEU A 387 -21.02 7.35 9.23
C LEU A 387 -22.19 7.81 10.10
N TYR A 388 -22.35 9.12 10.28
CA TYR A 388 -23.33 9.77 11.13
C TYR A 388 -23.88 11.01 10.42
N PRO A 389 -24.71 10.85 9.39
CA PRO A 389 -25.36 11.98 8.73
C PRO A 389 -26.23 12.73 9.75
N ALA A 390 -26.22 14.05 9.70
CA ALA A 390 -27.15 14.84 10.51
C ALA A 390 -28.58 14.46 10.10
N SER A 391 -29.44 14.11 11.06
CA SER A 391 -30.85 13.88 10.78
C SER A 391 -31.42 15.17 10.20
N THR A 392 -31.91 15.13 8.96
CA THR A 392 -32.78 16.16 8.40
C THR A 392 -34.03 16.21 9.27
N THR A 393 -33.97 17.04 10.30
CA THR A 393 -35.04 17.27 11.27
C THR A 393 -35.60 18.65 10.99
N GLU A 394 -36.12 18.85 9.78
CA GLU A 394 -36.76 20.11 9.37
C GLU A 394 -37.52 19.87 8.05
N GLU A 395 -38.73 19.31 8.12
CA GLU A 395 -39.73 19.54 7.06
C GLU A 395 -41.20 19.31 7.48
N HIS A 396 -41.49 19.09 8.77
CA HIS A 396 -42.86 19.06 9.28
C HIS A 396 -42.98 19.80 10.63
N LEU A 397 -42.88 21.13 10.57
CA LEU A 397 -43.46 22.02 11.57
C LEU A 397 -44.28 23.10 10.87
#